data_AF-A0A3M1PGK6-F1
#
_entry.id   AF-A0A3M1PGK6-F1
#
_cell.length_a   1.000
_cell.length_b   1.000
_cell.length_c   1.000
_cell.angle_alpha   90.00
_cell.angle_beta   90.00
_cell.angle_gamma   90.00
#
_symmetry.space_group_name_H-M   'P 1'
#
loop_
_entity.id
_entity.type
_entity.pdbx_description
1 polymer ?
#
loop_
_entity_poly.entity_id
_entity_poly.type
_entity_poly.pdbx_seq_one_letter_code
_entity_poly.pdbx_strand_id
1 'polypeptide(L)'
;MLKSRQTIFAMSLLTGALVAAGLFFSCAKDDPTLTRFEQALLVEIIAGPKTGATLLNNEFFTFEWRSVGGKGDVVYEIQLSGVDPEPITTTELSKTYPGQPEGTYTFTVTARAGSETSTDSRTFDVGPNLGPPEATIFGARGSASSGGSGVIPQYAPGQSAFVKWTAKDVDKFGSVTGFRWRITDNDPFNDFNLATVAGFEVPAAPGMYTFTLEARDNNGATSTTTFDYEVKEPTILILDDKAQSDVLDEIDEDKFYSEIFEGFAFATWDVAEMGTPTAADLAPYEVTVLYSGPSALWQTIGDAYPERPVFLSDYVDAGGKIWVMGQSILEDVAQSQGHANPPDPTEFEVIYLHLAPATGDSATDVTRQWSRAGAFSGDLQFSFADNVLGDPENFPRITIQAQVGDVDEIVAGDGAEIIYTGKGGLGDPIGDVALRFPAGGTNTQVVFQTFPLFENRNAKASLVDSRTLAQEIMREMGQ
;
A
#
# COMPACT_ATOMS: atom_id res chain seq x y z
N MET A 1 -16.08 77.06 -43.12
CA MET A 1 -14.76 76.53 -43.56
C MET A 1 -14.84 75.02 -43.40
N LEU A 2 -14.76 74.14 -44.38
CA LEU A 2 -14.42 74.21 -45.79
C LEU A 2 -15.50 73.39 -46.54
N LYS A 3 -15.99 73.98 -47.64
CA LYS A 3 -17.05 73.49 -48.52
C LYS A 3 -16.54 72.39 -49.47
N SER A 4 -17.48 71.55 -49.90
CA SER A 4 -17.69 71.14 -51.31
C SER A 4 -16.75 70.10 -51.93
N ARG A 5 -17.31 68.92 -52.24
CA ARG A 5 -17.51 68.43 -53.63
C ARG A 5 -18.26 67.10 -53.63
N GLN A 6 -19.59 67.20 -53.62
CA GLN A 6 -20.48 66.23 -54.25
C GLN A 6 -20.87 66.78 -55.63
N THR A 7 -21.24 65.87 -56.53
CA THR A 7 -21.82 66.09 -57.87
C THR A 7 -20.82 66.30 -59.01
N ILE A 8 -20.69 65.27 -59.86
CA ILE A 8 -20.71 65.27 -61.34
C ILE A 8 -20.17 63.90 -61.81
N PHE A 9 -21.07 62.99 -62.18
CA PHE A 9 -21.05 62.17 -63.41
C PHE A 9 -22.12 61.08 -63.34
N ALA A 10 -23.38 61.50 -63.49
CA ALA A 10 -24.44 60.68 -64.04
C ALA A 10 -24.49 60.96 -65.55
N MET A 11 -23.68 60.25 -66.35
CA MET A 11 -23.87 60.08 -67.79
C MET A 11 -22.79 59.16 -68.36
N SER A 12 -23.01 57.84 -68.30
CA SER A 12 -22.53 56.88 -69.31
C SER A 12 -23.16 55.49 -69.11
N LEU A 13 -24.44 55.46 -68.74
CA LEU A 13 -25.20 54.25 -68.48
C LEU A 13 -26.24 54.03 -69.58
N LEU A 14 -25.85 54.01 -70.87
CA LEU A 14 -26.71 53.53 -71.96
C LEU A 14 -26.01 53.33 -73.32
N THR A 15 -24.75 52.86 -73.37
CA THR A 15 -24.14 52.45 -74.65
C THR A 15 -23.04 51.39 -74.47
N GLY A 16 -23.22 50.48 -73.52
CA GLY A 16 -22.27 49.37 -73.25
C GLY A 16 -22.94 48.01 -73.08
N ALA A 17 -24.25 47.91 -73.36
CA ALA A 17 -25.04 46.70 -73.11
C ALA A 17 -25.45 45.95 -74.38
N LEU A 18 -24.88 46.27 -75.56
CA LEU A 18 -25.23 45.60 -76.82
C LEU A 18 -24.05 45.08 -77.66
N VAL A 19 -22.82 45.03 -77.12
CA VAL A 19 -21.64 44.44 -77.81
C VAL A 19 -20.95 43.33 -77.00
N ALA A 20 -21.37 43.06 -75.76
CA ALA A 20 -20.80 41.98 -74.94
C ALA A 20 -21.63 40.68 -74.92
N ALA A 21 -22.60 40.53 -75.84
CA ALA A 21 -23.38 39.30 -76.01
C ALA A 21 -23.03 38.52 -77.31
N GLY A 22 -22.03 39.00 -78.07
CA GLY A 22 -21.61 38.41 -79.35
C GLY A 22 -20.22 37.78 -79.36
N LEU A 23 -19.59 37.55 -78.20
CA LEU A 23 -18.21 37.03 -78.10
C LEU A 23 -18.00 35.85 -77.14
N PHE A 24 -19.06 35.22 -76.61
CA PHE A 24 -18.92 34.02 -75.76
C PHE A 24 -19.61 32.76 -76.29
N PHE A 25 -19.98 32.74 -77.58
CA PHE A 25 -20.21 31.50 -78.34
C PHE A 25 -19.21 31.38 -79.49
N SER A 26 -17.95 31.73 -79.23
CA SER A 26 -16.89 31.06 -79.98
C SER A 26 -16.90 29.62 -79.50
N CYS A 27 -17.45 28.75 -80.33
CA CYS A 27 -17.11 27.34 -80.32
C CYS A 27 -15.58 27.28 -80.49
N ALA A 28 -14.85 27.37 -79.38
CA ALA A 28 -13.52 26.84 -79.27
C ALA A 28 -13.70 25.36 -79.57
N LYS A 29 -13.54 25.04 -80.85
CA LYS A 29 -13.24 23.72 -81.36
C LYS A 29 -12.20 23.17 -80.39
N ASP A 30 -12.52 22.07 -79.70
CA ASP A 30 -11.59 21.40 -78.81
C ASP A 30 -10.23 21.43 -79.46
N ASP A 31 -9.30 22.25 -78.93
CA ASP A 31 -7.96 22.30 -79.45
C ASP A 31 -7.31 21.03 -78.93
N PRO A 32 -7.11 19.99 -79.77
CA PRO A 32 -6.57 18.72 -79.32
C PRO A 32 -5.08 18.85 -78.94
N THR A 33 -4.52 20.08 -78.97
CA THR A 33 -3.13 20.37 -78.65
C THR A 33 -2.92 21.02 -77.28
N LEU A 34 -3.98 21.29 -76.50
CA LEU A 34 -3.82 21.55 -75.06
C LEU A 34 -3.51 20.22 -74.37
N THR A 35 -2.24 19.84 -74.41
CA THR A 35 -1.72 18.78 -73.56
C THR A 35 -2.09 19.11 -72.12
N ARG A 36 -2.82 18.20 -71.46
CA ARG A 36 -3.15 18.32 -70.04
C ARG A 36 -1.87 18.67 -69.30
N PHE A 37 -1.90 19.69 -68.44
CA PHE A 37 -0.73 20.04 -67.63
C PHE A 37 -0.41 18.84 -66.73
N GLU A 38 0.61 18.08 -67.12
CA GLU A 38 1.11 16.94 -66.35
C GLU A 38 2.13 17.48 -65.35
N GLN A 39 1.67 17.67 -64.12
CA GLN A 39 2.56 17.95 -63.00
C GLN A 39 3.22 16.65 -62.55
N ALA A 40 4.56 16.63 -62.51
CA ALA A 40 5.30 15.50 -61.97
C ALA A 40 4.88 15.21 -60.52
N LEU A 41 4.76 13.93 -60.17
CA LEU A 41 4.50 13.52 -58.79
C LEU A 41 5.58 14.10 -57.85
N LEU A 42 5.13 14.82 -56.83
CA LEU A 42 5.95 15.35 -55.74
C LEU A 42 5.30 14.94 -54.42
N VAL A 43 6.09 14.43 -53.48
CA VAL A 43 5.68 14.21 -52.09
C VAL A 43 6.44 15.16 -51.17
N GLU A 44 5.78 15.62 -50.12
CA GLU A 44 6.36 16.51 -49.11
C GLU A 44 5.84 16.12 -47.72
N ILE A 45 6.75 15.97 -46.77
CA ILE A 45 6.43 15.90 -45.34
C ILE A 45 6.12 17.32 -44.87
N ILE A 46 4.87 17.55 -44.47
CA ILE A 46 4.35 18.87 -44.09
C ILE A 46 4.34 19.09 -42.57
N ALA A 47 4.27 18.02 -41.77
CA ALA A 47 4.33 18.10 -40.32
C ALA A 47 5.14 16.93 -39.72
N GLY A 48 5.58 17.13 -38.48
CA GLY A 48 6.42 16.20 -37.73
C GLY A 48 7.78 16.79 -37.33
N PRO A 49 8.63 16.00 -36.67
CA PRO A 49 9.99 16.38 -36.30
C PRO A 49 10.74 17.02 -37.45
N LYS A 50 11.44 18.13 -37.17
CA LYS A 50 12.26 18.82 -38.18
C LYS A 50 13.60 18.11 -38.32
N THR A 51 14.23 18.26 -39.48
CA THR A 51 15.59 17.74 -39.67
C THR A 51 16.54 18.33 -38.63
N GLY A 52 17.24 17.46 -37.89
CA GLY A 52 18.15 17.83 -36.81
C GLY A 52 17.47 18.24 -35.48
N ALA A 53 16.16 18.06 -35.35
CA ALA A 53 15.49 18.21 -34.06
C ALA A 53 15.85 17.04 -33.13
N THR A 54 15.82 17.28 -31.81
CA THR A 54 15.90 16.24 -30.78
C THR A 54 14.57 16.16 -30.06
N LEU A 55 13.93 14.98 -30.07
CA LEU A 55 12.70 14.69 -29.33
C LEU A 55 13.03 14.00 -28.01
N LEU A 56 12.11 14.06 -27.04
CA LEU A 56 12.23 13.23 -25.84
C LEU A 56 11.75 11.81 -26.14
N ASN A 57 12.43 10.81 -25.59
CA ASN A 57 12.13 9.39 -25.82
C ASN A 57 10.76 8.91 -25.32
N ASN A 58 10.04 9.72 -24.54
CA ASN A 58 8.67 9.46 -24.09
C ASN A 58 7.60 10.21 -24.93
N GLU A 59 8.01 11.08 -25.86
CA GLU A 59 7.11 11.92 -26.65
C GLU A 59 6.51 11.14 -27.83
N PHE A 60 5.18 11.23 -27.99
CA PHE A 60 4.53 10.77 -29.22
C PHE A 60 4.76 11.81 -30.31
N PHE A 61 5.10 11.37 -31.51
CA PHE A 61 5.24 12.26 -32.66
C PHE A 61 4.47 11.75 -33.88
N THR A 62 3.91 12.70 -34.63
CA THR A 62 3.11 12.42 -35.81
C THR A 62 3.78 13.04 -37.03
N PHE A 63 3.95 12.23 -38.07
CA PHE A 63 4.30 12.72 -39.40
C PHE A 63 3.03 12.91 -40.22
N GLU A 64 2.96 14.01 -40.94
CA GLU A 64 1.93 14.26 -41.95
C GLU A 64 2.60 14.57 -43.28
N TRP A 65 2.06 14.05 -44.36
CA TRP A 65 2.58 14.26 -45.71
C TRP A 65 1.45 14.52 -46.70
N ARG A 66 1.84 15.07 -47.85
CA ARG A 66 0.94 15.24 -48.99
C ARG A 66 1.69 14.97 -50.28
N SER A 67 0.95 14.67 -51.34
CA SER A 67 1.47 14.64 -52.70
C SER A 67 0.70 15.56 -53.64
N VAL A 68 1.38 16.05 -54.67
CA VAL A 68 0.78 16.78 -55.80
C VAL A 68 1.27 16.20 -57.12
N GLY A 69 0.44 16.26 -58.16
CA GLY A 69 0.76 15.65 -59.46
C GLY A 69 0.57 14.13 -59.50
N GLY A 70 1.15 13.47 -60.50
CA GLY A 70 1.03 12.03 -60.71
C GLY A 70 -0.19 11.59 -61.53
N LYS A 71 -0.05 10.46 -62.22
CA LYS A 71 -1.15 9.84 -62.99
C LYS A 71 -1.78 8.70 -62.20
N GLY A 72 -3.01 8.90 -61.74
CA GLY A 72 -3.83 7.88 -61.08
C GLY A 72 -3.85 8.01 -59.57
N ASP A 73 -4.31 6.95 -58.90
CA ASP A 73 -4.37 6.90 -57.44
C ASP A 73 -2.96 6.83 -56.84
N VAL A 74 -2.70 7.67 -55.84
CA VAL A 74 -1.42 7.70 -55.14
C VAL A 74 -1.44 6.73 -53.97
N VAL A 75 -0.40 5.90 -53.88
CA VAL A 75 -0.13 5.04 -52.73
C VAL A 75 1.22 5.43 -52.13
N TYR A 76 1.31 5.42 -50.81
CA TYR A 76 2.53 5.77 -50.08
C TYR A 76 3.22 4.52 -49.53
N GLU A 77 4.55 4.55 -49.51
CA GLU A 77 5.39 3.67 -48.70
C GLU A 77 6.08 4.55 -47.64
N ILE A 78 5.80 4.28 -46.36
CA ILE A 78 6.41 4.98 -45.24
C ILE A 78 7.34 4.07 -44.46
N GLN A 79 8.43 4.62 -43.92
CA GLN A 79 9.33 3.87 -43.06
C GLN A 79 10.03 4.80 -42.06
N LEU A 80 10.02 4.41 -40.78
CA LEU A 80 10.89 4.97 -39.75
C LEU A 80 12.06 4.02 -39.50
N SER A 81 13.28 4.46 -39.78
CA SER A 81 14.49 3.65 -39.66
C SER A 81 14.66 3.06 -38.26
N GLY A 82 14.93 1.76 -38.15
CA GLY A 82 15.15 1.08 -36.86
C GLY A 82 13.88 0.80 -36.05
N VAL A 83 12.71 1.27 -36.51
CA VAL A 83 11.40 0.99 -35.90
C VAL A 83 10.57 0.10 -36.82
N ASP A 84 10.45 0.50 -38.09
CA ASP A 84 9.71 -0.25 -39.09
C ASP A 84 10.69 -1.21 -39.81
N PRO A 85 10.49 -2.54 -39.68
CA PRO A 85 11.41 -3.52 -40.27
C PRO A 85 11.42 -3.47 -41.80
N GLU A 86 10.29 -3.09 -42.41
CA GLU A 86 10.10 -2.94 -43.85
C GLU A 86 9.18 -1.73 -44.12
N PRO A 87 9.23 -1.12 -45.32
CA PRO A 87 8.31 -0.05 -45.71
C PRO A 87 6.84 -0.47 -45.62
N ILE A 88 6.01 0.40 -45.04
CA ILE A 88 4.57 0.18 -44.87
C ILE A 88 3.82 0.86 -46.01
N THR A 89 3.08 0.08 -46.79
CA THR A 89 2.21 0.60 -47.84
C THR A 89 0.90 1.13 -47.24
N THR A 90 0.51 2.36 -47.59
CA THR A 90 -0.70 3.01 -47.06
C THR A 90 -1.28 4.05 -48.01
N THR A 91 -2.57 4.36 -47.86
CA THR A 91 -3.24 5.51 -48.50
C THR A 91 -3.51 6.65 -47.52
N GLU A 92 -3.19 6.45 -46.24
CA GLU A 92 -3.29 7.49 -45.21
C GLU A 92 -2.28 8.62 -45.45
N LEU A 93 -2.56 9.80 -44.88
CA LEU A 93 -1.72 11.00 -45.00
C LEU A 93 -0.98 11.34 -43.71
N SER A 94 -1.09 10.48 -42.69
CA SER A 94 -0.41 10.68 -41.41
C SER A 94 -0.06 9.35 -40.73
N LYS A 95 0.96 9.38 -39.88
CA LYS A 95 1.35 8.26 -39.02
C LYS A 95 1.90 8.79 -37.71
N THR A 96 1.35 8.28 -36.60
CA THR A 96 1.86 8.54 -35.25
C THR A 96 2.72 7.38 -34.79
N TYR A 97 3.84 7.70 -34.15
CA TYR A 97 4.72 6.76 -33.46
C TYR A 97 4.71 7.06 -31.95
N PRO A 98 4.76 6.03 -31.09
CA PRO A 98 5.03 6.24 -29.67
C PRO A 98 6.48 6.72 -29.49
N GLY A 99 6.80 7.20 -28.29
CA GLY A 99 8.18 7.50 -27.92
C GLY A 99 9.13 6.32 -28.18
N GLN A 100 10.29 6.64 -28.74
CA GLN A 100 11.32 5.69 -29.21
C GLN A 100 12.54 5.71 -28.30
N PRO A 101 13.35 4.63 -28.26
CA PRO A 101 14.65 4.66 -27.59
C PRO A 101 15.55 5.78 -28.09
N GLU A 102 16.58 6.12 -27.33
CA GLU A 102 17.57 7.11 -27.75
C GLU A 102 18.29 6.66 -29.03
N GLY A 103 18.48 7.59 -29.95
CA GLY A 103 19.14 7.31 -31.22
C GLY A 103 18.78 8.30 -32.33
N THR A 104 19.40 8.11 -33.48
CA THR A 104 19.10 8.89 -34.69
C THR A 104 18.14 8.11 -35.59
N TYR A 105 17.06 8.77 -35.99
CA TYR A 105 15.98 8.20 -36.78
C TYR A 105 15.80 8.98 -38.08
N THR A 106 15.46 8.28 -39.16
CA THR A 106 15.04 8.86 -40.43
C THR A 106 13.67 8.35 -40.82
N PHE A 107 12.71 9.27 -40.92
CA PHE A 107 11.41 8.98 -41.50
C PHE A 107 11.46 9.24 -43.00
N THR A 108 11.04 8.27 -43.79
CA THR A 108 10.99 8.34 -45.26
C THR A 108 9.55 8.10 -45.72
N VAL A 109 9.07 8.93 -46.64
CA VAL A 109 7.81 8.70 -47.37
C VAL A 109 8.08 8.69 -48.87
N THR A 110 7.61 7.65 -49.53
CA THR A 110 7.68 7.50 -50.99
C THR A 110 6.26 7.42 -51.55
N ALA A 111 5.86 8.41 -52.36
CA ALA A 111 4.61 8.36 -53.11
C ALA A 111 4.82 7.62 -54.44
N ARG A 112 3.86 6.79 -54.81
CA ARG A 112 3.80 6.07 -56.09
C ARG A 112 2.47 6.35 -56.80
N ALA A 113 2.53 6.74 -58.07
CA ALA A 113 1.36 6.91 -58.93
C ALA A 113 1.66 6.31 -60.32
N GLY A 114 1.19 5.08 -60.56
CA GLY A 114 1.59 4.31 -61.73
C GLY A 114 3.09 4.04 -61.76
N SER A 115 3.79 4.53 -62.79
CA SER A 115 5.26 4.45 -62.89
C SER A 115 6.00 5.63 -62.23
N GLU A 116 5.28 6.68 -61.81
CA GLU A 116 5.88 7.85 -61.18
C GLU A 116 6.15 7.59 -59.70
N THR A 117 7.29 8.08 -59.23
CA THR A 117 7.72 7.96 -57.83
C THR A 117 8.31 9.28 -57.35
N SER A 118 8.06 9.61 -56.09
CA SER A 118 8.67 10.77 -55.42
C SER A 118 8.93 10.40 -53.97
N THR A 119 10.03 10.86 -53.40
CA THR A 119 10.43 10.54 -52.03
C THR A 119 10.82 11.81 -51.28
N ASP A 120 10.41 11.88 -50.01
CA ASP A 120 10.87 12.88 -49.05
C ASP A 120 11.30 12.19 -47.75
N SER A 121 12.21 12.81 -47.00
CA SER A 121 12.73 12.24 -45.76
C SER A 121 13.15 13.30 -44.74
N ARG A 122 13.06 12.95 -43.46
CA ARG A 122 13.54 13.79 -42.35
C ARG A 122 14.32 12.95 -41.35
N THR A 123 15.53 13.42 -41.01
CA THR A 123 16.39 12.82 -39.99
C THR A 123 16.34 13.64 -38.71
N PHE A 124 16.07 13.00 -37.58
CA PHE A 124 15.95 13.62 -36.27
C PHE A 124 16.58 12.71 -35.21
N ASP A 125 16.88 13.26 -34.05
CA ASP A 125 17.38 12.52 -32.91
C ASP A 125 16.28 12.34 -31.86
N VAL A 126 16.38 11.26 -31.10
CA VAL A 126 15.63 11.03 -29.88
C VAL A 126 16.64 10.99 -28.75
N GLY A 127 16.48 11.88 -27.77
CA GLY A 127 17.33 12.02 -26.61
C GLY A 127 16.66 11.54 -25.32
N PRO A 128 17.41 11.48 -24.20
CA PRO A 128 16.88 11.06 -22.91
C PRO A 128 15.75 11.98 -22.46
N ASN A 129 14.77 11.42 -21.73
CA ASN A 129 13.84 12.25 -20.97
C ASN A 129 14.58 12.80 -19.75
N LEU A 130 14.67 14.12 -19.60
CA LEU A 130 15.50 14.79 -18.58
C LEU A 130 14.73 15.10 -17.29
N GLY A 131 14.03 14.11 -16.74
CA GLY A 131 13.37 14.25 -15.45
C GLY A 131 14.03 13.35 -14.40
N PRO A 132 14.18 13.81 -13.15
CA PRO A 132 14.68 12.94 -12.09
C PRO A 132 13.66 11.81 -11.82
N PRO A 133 14.11 10.66 -11.25
CA PRO A 133 13.19 9.56 -10.93
C PRO A 133 12.15 10.01 -9.90
N GLU A 134 10.99 9.38 -9.87
CA GLU A 134 9.97 9.60 -8.84
C GLU A 134 10.08 8.52 -7.77
N ALA A 135 10.30 8.91 -6.51
CA ALA A 135 10.44 8.00 -5.37
C ALA A 135 9.32 8.21 -4.34
N THR A 136 8.76 7.10 -3.87
CA THR A 136 7.73 7.07 -2.82
C THR A 136 8.27 6.30 -1.62
N ILE A 137 8.25 6.92 -0.45
CA ILE A 137 8.54 6.27 0.82
C ILE A 137 7.24 5.70 1.39
N PHE A 138 7.31 4.45 1.82
CA PHE A 138 6.28 3.78 2.62
C PHE A 138 6.83 3.69 4.05
N GLY A 139 6.38 4.62 4.88
CA GLY A 139 6.61 4.58 6.31
C GLY A 139 5.56 3.74 7.03
N ALA A 140 5.73 3.67 8.34
CA ALA A 140 4.82 3.00 9.24
C ALA A 140 3.40 3.59 9.21
N ARG A 141 2.36 2.78 9.46
CA ARG A 141 0.92 3.17 9.45
C ARG A 141 0.41 3.83 8.14
N GLY A 142 0.96 3.45 6.99
CA GLY A 142 0.55 4.06 5.73
C GLY A 142 0.91 5.55 5.64
N SER A 143 1.89 6.00 6.43
CA SER A 143 2.57 7.27 6.18
C SER A 143 3.31 7.11 4.86
N ALA A 144 2.76 7.68 3.80
CA ALA A 144 3.43 7.73 2.51
C ALA A 144 3.83 9.16 2.25
N SER A 145 5.04 9.36 1.74
CA SER A 145 5.55 10.69 1.32
C SER A 145 4.67 11.32 0.22
N SER A 146 3.81 10.53 -0.42
CA SER A 146 2.79 10.96 -1.36
C SER A 146 1.47 10.22 -1.10
N GLY A 147 0.46 10.92 -0.56
CA GLY A 147 -0.92 10.41 -0.47
C GLY A 147 -1.21 9.42 0.66
N GLY A 148 -0.33 9.35 1.68
CA GLY A 148 -0.58 8.53 2.87
C GLY A 148 -1.52 9.18 3.89
N SER A 149 -1.77 8.48 4.99
CA SER A 149 -2.70 8.86 6.08
C SER A 149 -2.40 10.23 6.74
N GLY A 150 -1.22 10.82 6.48
CA GLY A 150 -0.77 12.07 7.09
C GLY A 150 -0.33 11.93 8.56
N VAL A 151 -0.30 10.70 9.08
CA VAL A 151 0.14 10.38 10.43
C VAL A 151 1.67 10.37 10.49
N ILE A 152 2.23 11.09 11.46
CA ILE A 152 3.66 11.11 11.76
C ILE A 152 4.01 9.84 12.55
N PRO A 153 4.92 8.97 12.05
CA PRO A 153 5.40 7.83 12.83
C PRO A 153 6.09 8.28 14.12
N GLN A 154 5.86 7.54 15.19
CA GLN A 154 6.47 7.77 16.49
C GLN A 154 7.39 6.60 16.83
N TYR A 155 8.54 6.86 17.44
CA TYR A 155 9.49 5.84 17.85
C TYR A 155 10.09 6.18 19.22
N ALA A 156 10.46 5.16 19.98
CA ALA A 156 11.18 5.31 21.24
C ALA A 156 12.69 5.53 20.99
N PRO A 157 13.40 6.25 21.89
CA PRO A 157 14.85 6.37 21.83
C PRO A 157 15.55 5.01 21.73
N GLY A 158 16.46 4.84 20.76
CA GLY A 158 17.23 3.61 20.57
C GLY A 158 16.45 2.43 19.97
N GLN A 159 15.15 2.59 19.67
CA GLN A 159 14.36 1.58 18.99
C GLN A 159 14.94 1.28 17.60
N SER A 160 14.84 0.04 17.13
CA SER A 160 15.11 -0.30 15.73
C SER A 160 13.87 -0.03 14.88
N ALA A 161 14.04 0.70 13.78
CA ALA A 161 12.96 1.06 12.85
C ALA A 161 13.33 0.71 11.41
N PHE A 162 12.32 0.50 10.56
CA PHE A 162 12.49 0.18 9.15
C PHE A 162 11.73 1.15 8.27
N VAL A 163 12.30 1.48 7.11
CA VAL A 163 11.66 2.30 6.07
C VAL A 163 11.74 1.55 4.75
N LYS A 164 10.65 1.55 4.00
CA LYS A 164 10.57 0.93 2.66
C LYS A 164 10.30 2.00 1.62
N TRP A 165 10.74 1.77 0.39
CA TRP A 165 10.45 2.69 -0.71
C TRP A 165 10.37 1.97 -2.05
N THR A 166 9.76 2.66 -3.01
CA THR A 166 9.83 2.33 -4.43
C THR A 166 10.22 3.58 -5.20
N ALA A 167 10.77 3.38 -6.39
CA ALA A 167 10.95 4.47 -7.33
C ALA A 167 10.75 3.99 -8.75
N LYS A 168 10.43 4.93 -9.62
CA LYS A 168 10.28 4.72 -11.04
C LYS A 168 10.97 5.86 -11.78
N ASP A 169 11.63 5.50 -12.87
CA ASP A 169 12.12 6.50 -13.80
C ASP A 169 10.96 7.11 -14.60
N VAL A 170 10.95 8.44 -14.70
CA VAL A 170 9.96 9.17 -15.51
C VAL A 170 10.26 9.00 -17.00
N ASP A 171 11.49 8.68 -17.35
CA ASP A 171 11.89 8.18 -18.65
C ASP A 171 11.32 6.77 -18.86
N LYS A 172 10.58 6.60 -19.97
CA LYS A 172 9.98 5.32 -20.37
C LYS A 172 11.03 4.21 -20.55
N PHE A 173 12.24 4.58 -20.96
CA PHE A 173 13.37 3.68 -21.20
C PHE A 173 14.48 3.84 -20.16
N GLY A 174 14.31 4.76 -19.20
CA GLY A 174 15.23 4.93 -18.08
C GLY A 174 15.05 3.87 -17.01
N SER A 175 15.99 3.86 -16.06
CA SER A 175 16.01 2.93 -14.94
C SER A 175 16.64 3.58 -13.71
N VAL A 176 16.09 3.28 -12.55
CA VAL A 176 16.69 3.70 -11.27
C VAL A 176 17.93 2.85 -11.01
N THR A 177 19.08 3.50 -10.86
CA THR A 177 20.39 2.86 -10.66
C THR A 177 20.83 2.83 -9.20
N GLY A 178 20.18 3.56 -8.31
CA GLY A 178 20.45 3.45 -6.88
C GLY A 178 19.66 4.42 -6.01
N PHE A 179 19.75 4.13 -4.72
CA PHE A 179 19.20 4.85 -3.61
C PHE A 179 20.28 5.16 -2.59
N ARG A 180 20.17 6.31 -1.95
CA ARG A 180 20.87 6.60 -0.71
C ARG A 180 19.93 7.33 0.24
N TRP A 181 20.18 7.23 1.53
CA TRP A 181 19.35 7.84 2.56
C TRP A 181 20.20 8.34 3.72
N ARG A 182 19.58 9.20 4.52
CA ARG A 182 20.05 9.64 5.83
C ARG A 182 18.88 9.66 6.80
N ILE A 183 19.17 9.35 8.05
CA ILE A 183 18.16 9.16 9.10
C ILE A 183 17.75 10.51 9.68
N THR A 184 18.73 11.38 9.92
CA THR A 184 18.52 12.76 10.36
C THR A 184 19.12 13.76 9.38
N ASP A 185 18.69 15.02 9.44
CA ASP A 185 19.21 16.07 8.56
C ASP A 185 20.70 16.36 8.69
N ASN A 186 21.29 15.99 9.84
CA ASN A 186 22.69 16.19 10.14
C ASN A 186 23.56 14.96 9.81
N ASP A 187 22.94 13.83 9.50
CA ASP A 187 23.68 12.62 9.14
C ASP A 187 24.21 12.71 7.70
N PRO A 188 25.39 12.14 7.43
CA PRO A 188 25.81 11.90 6.06
C PRO A 188 24.87 10.89 5.40
N PHE A 189 24.66 11.06 4.10
CA PHE A 189 24.06 9.99 3.30
C PHE A 189 24.97 8.76 3.29
N ASN A 190 24.36 7.58 3.23
CA ASN A 190 25.09 6.38 2.84
C ASN A 190 25.46 6.40 1.34
N ASP A 191 26.17 5.35 0.91
CA ASP A 191 26.49 5.14 -0.50
C ASP A 191 25.28 4.67 -1.30
N PHE A 192 25.23 5.08 -2.57
CA PHE A 192 24.21 4.63 -3.50
C PHE A 192 24.23 3.10 -3.68
N ASN A 193 23.07 2.46 -3.50
CA ASN A 193 22.88 1.03 -3.66
C ASN A 193 21.43 0.73 -4.11
N LEU A 194 21.10 -0.53 -4.43
CA LEU A 194 19.77 -0.91 -4.92
C LEU A 194 18.81 -1.39 -3.82
N ALA A 195 19.13 -1.18 -2.54
CA ALA A 195 18.23 -1.55 -1.45
C ALA A 195 16.94 -0.72 -1.52
N THR A 196 15.81 -1.39 -1.28
CA THR A 196 14.46 -0.79 -1.21
C THR A 196 13.91 -0.77 0.21
N VAL A 197 14.73 -1.16 1.17
CA VAL A 197 14.45 -1.16 2.60
C VAL A 197 15.72 -0.79 3.36
N ALA A 198 15.58 -0.01 4.43
CA ALA A 198 16.64 0.23 5.39
C ALA A 198 16.13 0.08 6.81
N GLY A 199 16.90 -0.64 7.63
CA GLY A 199 16.82 -0.55 9.08
C GLY A 199 17.67 0.60 9.59
N PHE A 200 17.23 1.26 10.65
CA PHE A 200 17.99 2.28 11.34
C PHE A 200 17.74 2.26 12.85
N GLU A 201 18.76 2.68 13.61
CA GLU A 201 18.64 2.92 15.04
C GLU A 201 18.08 4.33 15.25
N VAL A 202 16.98 4.41 15.98
CA VAL A 202 16.28 5.67 16.27
C VAL A 202 17.15 6.53 17.19
N PRO A 203 17.31 7.84 16.92
CA PRO A 203 18.09 8.73 17.76
C PRO A 203 17.73 8.64 19.26
N ALA A 204 18.73 8.69 20.12
CA ALA A 204 18.51 8.61 21.58
C ALA A 204 17.86 9.88 22.17
N ALA A 205 17.89 11.00 21.45
CA ALA A 205 17.31 12.25 21.92
C ALA A 205 15.85 12.38 21.42
N PRO A 206 14.88 12.69 22.30
CA PRO A 206 13.54 13.04 21.87
C PRO A 206 13.51 14.27 20.97
N GLY A 207 12.64 14.27 19.95
CA GLY A 207 12.49 15.37 19.00
C GLY A 207 11.87 14.96 17.68
N MET A 208 11.69 15.95 16.80
CA MET A 208 11.27 15.73 15.41
C MET A 208 12.49 15.52 14.52
N TYR A 209 12.40 14.53 13.63
CA TYR A 209 13.46 14.15 12.71
C TYR A 209 12.91 13.95 11.31
N THR A 210 13.77 14.11 10.31
CA THR A 210 13.42 13.95 8.91
C THR A 210 14.32 12.91 8.26
N PHE A 211 13.70 11.82 7.83
CA PHE A 211 14.36 10.84 6.98
C PHE A 211 14.38 11.37 5.55
N THR A 212 15.54 11.34 4.90
CA THR A 212 15.71 11.80 3.51
C THR A 212 16.18 10.65 2.65
N LEU A 213 15.44 10.36 1.58
CA LEU A 213 15.79 9.42 0.52
C LEU A 213 16.18 10.19 -0.74
N GLU A 214 17.25 9.78 -1.39
CA GLU A 214 17.57 10.16 -2.76
C GLU A 214 17.55 8.94 -3.68
N ALA A 215 16.85 9.07 -4.80
CA ALA A 215 16.87 8.10 -5.89
C ALA A 215 17.65 8.67 -7.07
N ARG A 216 18.42 7.83 -7.77
CA ARG A 216 19.23 8.21 -8.93
C ARG A 216 18.90 7.35 -10.14
N ASP A 217 18.73 7.96 -11.30
CA ASP A 217 18.51 7.25 -12.56
C ASP A 217 19.82 6.84 -13.28
N ASN A 218 19.71 6.27 -14.47
CA ASN A 218 20.85 5.87 -15.31
C ASN A 218 21.50 7.05 -16.06
N ASN A 219 20.88 8.22 -16.04
CA ASN A 219 21.41 9.46 -16.59
C ASN A 219 22.11 10.32 -15.51
N GLY A 220 22.10 9.86 -14.26
CA GLY A 220 22.69 10.52 -13.10
C GLY A 220 21.82 11.60 -12.47
N ALA A 221 20.59 11.80 -12.94
CA ALA A 221 19.66 12.72 -12.29
C ALA A 221 19.14 12.12 -10.99
N THR A 222 18.91 12.97 -10.00
CA THR A 222 18.50 12.57 -8.66
C THR A 222 17.23 13.28 -8.24
N SER A 223 16.34 12.56 -7.55
CA SER A 223 15.23 13.16 -6.78
C SER A 223 15.44 12.97 -5.30
N THR A 224 14.76 13.81 -4.51
CA THR A 224 14.76 13.74 -3.06
C THR A 224 13.32 13.59 -2.57
N THR A 225 13.12 12.64 -1.67
CA THR A 225 11.84 12.39 -1.00
C THR A 225 12.09 12.34 0.50
N THR A 226 11.22 12.97 1.30
CA THR A 226 11.35 13.00 2.76
C THR A 226 10.08 12.52 3.45
N PHE A 227 10.23 12.11 4.71
CA PHE A 227 9.12 12.05 5.66
C PHE A 227 9.63 12.40 7.06
N ASP A 228 8.73 12.93 7.88
CA ASP A 228 9.03 13.29 9.27
C ASP A 228 8.60 12.17 10.22
N TYR A 229 9.39 11.95 11.27
CA TYR A 229 9.06 11.08 12.38
C TYR A 229 9.39 11.76 13.72
N GLU A 230 8.71 11.34 14.76
CA GLU A 230 8.89 11.83 16.12
C GLU A 230 9.59 10.77 16.97
N VAL A 231 10.61 11.19 17.71
CA VAL A 231 11.20 10.41 18.79
C VAL A 231 10.66 10.95 20.10
N LYS A 232 10.04 10.09 20.89
CA LYS A 232 9.50 10.44 22.20
C LYS A 232 9.58 9.26 23.14
N GLU A 233 9.42 9.51 24.43
CA GLU A 233 9.33 8.44 25.42
C GLU A 233 8.25 7.41 25.02
N PRO A 234 8.51 6.11 25.24
CA PRO A 234 7.58 5.05 24.89
C PRO A 234 6.27 5.23 25.66
N THR A 235 5.15 5.13 24.96
CA THR A 235 3.81 5.10 25.58
C THR A 235 3.21 3.71 25.62
N ILE A 236 3.85 2.76 24.92
CA ILE A 236 3.48 1.35 24.87
C ILE A 236 4.60 0.53 25.52
N LEU A 237 4.26 -0.38 26.42
CA LEU A 237 5.16 -1.39 26.93
C LEU A 237 4.77 -2.75 26.37
N ILE A 238 5.71 -3.47 25.77
CA ILE A 238 5.56 -4.88 25.40
C ILE A 238 6.20 -5.68 26.52
N LEU A 239 5.39 -6.39 27.30
CA LEU A 239 5.85 -7.32 28.32
C LEU A 239 6.03 -8.68 27.68
N ASP A 240 7.28 -9.12 27.54
CA ASP A 240 7.59 -10.49 27.15
C ASP A 240 7.78 -11.34 28.42
N ASP A 241 6.81 -12.21 28.66
CA ASP A 241 6.75 -13.10 29.81
C ASP A 241 6.93 -14.57 29.42
N LYS A 242 7.34 -14.84 28.17
CA LYS A 242 7.58 -16.20 27.71
C LYS A 242 9.01 -16.59 28.00
N ALA A 243 9.18 -17.59 28.86
CA ALA A 243 10.46 -18.26 29.02
C ALA A 243 10.83 -18.98 27.70
N GLN A 244 11.67 -18.35 26.88
CA GLN A 244 12.10 -18.92 25.60
C GLN A 244 13.22 -19.95 25.86
N SER A 245 13.08 -21.14 25.27
CA SER A 245 14.12 -22.18 25.31
C SER A 245 14.96 -22.22 24.02
N ASP A 246 14.49 -21.57 22.95
CA ASP A 246 15.17 -21.39 21.66
C ASP A 246 15.30 -19.90 21.33
N VAL A 247 16.53 -19.46 21.05
CA VAL A 247 16.86 -18.07 20.71
C VAL A 247 16.27 -17.66 19.35
N LEU A 248 16.00 -18.61 18.46
CA LEU A 248 15.40 -18.30 17.16
C LEU A 248 13.92 -17.93 17.26
N ASP A 249 13.19 -18.57 18.17
CA ASP A 249 11.77 -18.25 18.41
C ASP A 249 11.63 -16.84 19.02
N GLU A 250 12.54 -16.46 19.92
CA GLU A 250 12.64 -15.12 20.50
C GLU A 250 12.85 -14.04 19.42
N ILE A 251 13.79 -14.26 18.50
CA ILE A 251 14.08 -13.32 17.41
C ILE A 251 12.87 -13.12 16.49
N ASP A 252 12.17 -14.20 16.15
CA ASP A 252 11.01 -14.12 15.25
C ASP A 252 9.80 -13.45 15.93
N GLU A 253 9.66 -13.66 17.24
CA GLU A 253 8.62 -13.09 18.10
C GLU A 253 8.82 -11.59 18.34
N ASP A 254 10.01 -11.18 18.79
CA ASP A 254 10.39 -9.78 18.93
C ASP A 254 10.21 -9.04 17.61
N LYS A 255 10.65 -9.68 16.52
CA LYS A 255 10.45 -9.13 15.18
C LYS A 255 8.97 -8.97 14.86
N PHE A 256 8.14 -9.94 15.20
CA PHE A 256 6.70 -9.86 14.96
C PHE A 256 6.05 -8.68 15.68
N TYR A 257 6.32 -8.51 16.98
CA TYR A 257 5.76 -7.38 17.72
C TYR A 257 6.34 -6.04 17.27
N SER A 258 7.63 -6.00 16.92
CA SER A 258 8.24 -4.80 16.31
C SER A 258 7.58 -4.42 14.97
N GLU A 259 7.15 -5.41 14.19
CA GLU A 259 6.44 -5.20 12.92
C GLU A 259 4.99 -4.71 13.16
N ILE A 260 4.31 -5.21 14.20
CA ILE A 260 2.96 -4.77 14.57
C ILE A 260 2.95 -3.31 15.04
N PHE A 261 3.87 -2.97 15.94
CA PHE A 261 3.97 -1.65 16.55
C PHE A 261 4.90 -0.71 15.76
N GLU A 262 5.23 -1.05 14.53
CA GLU A 262 6.00 -0.19 13.65
C GLU A 262 5.32 1.18 13.55
N GLY A 263 6.06 2.24 13.89
CA GLY A 263 5.57 3.63 13.92
C GLY A 263 4.83 4.02 15.20
N PHE A 264 4.91 3.23 16.26
CA PHE A 264 4.62 3.63 17.63
C PHE A 264 5.91 3.67 18.47
N ALA A 265 5.93 4.57 19.45
CA ALA A 265 6.98 4.60 20.45
C ALA A 265 6.67 3.53 21.52
N PHE A 266 7.42 2.43 21.49
CA PHE A 266 7.25 1.32 22.43
C PHE A 266 8.58 0.92 23.08
N ALA A 267 8.49 0.32 24.26
CA ALA A 267 9.58 -0.38 24.92
C ALA A 267 9.24 -1.86 25.04
N THR A 268 10.27 -2.71 25.13
CA THR A 268 10.13 -4.12 25.48
C THR A 268 10.67 -4.32 26.90
N TRP A 269 9.99 -5.14 27.68
CA TRP A 269 10.40 -5.57 29.00
C TRP A 269 10.36 -7.09 29.06
N ASP A 270 11.56 -7.68 29.05
CA ASP A 270 11.75 -9.11 29.22
C ASP A 270 11.67 -9.45 30.71
N VAL A 271 10.64 -10.19 31.11
CA VAL A 271 10.41 -10.60 32.51
C VAL A 271 11.46 -11.60 32.99
N ALA A 272 12.02 -12.43 32.10
CA ALA A 272 13.07 -13.37 32.46
C ALA A 272 14.39 -12.65 32.77
N GLU A 273 14.71 -11.58 32.03
CA GLU A 273 15.91 -10.77 32.25
C GLU A 273 15.75 -9.74 33.37
N MET A 274 14.65 -8.98 33.34
CA MET A 274 14.43 -7.80 34.20
C MET A 274 13.62 -8.12 35.46
N GLY A 275 12.99 -9.29 35.51
CA GLY A 275 12.03 -9.65 36.54
C GLY A 275 10.64 -9.07 36.31
N THR A 276 9.71 -9.40 37.20
CA THR A 276 8.33 -8.89 37.12
C THR A 276 8.29 -7.38 37.33
N PRO A 277 7.64 -6.60 36.44
CA PRO A 277 7.53 -5.16 36.60
C PRO A 277 6.68 -4.80 37.82
N THR A 278 7.01 -3.68 38.47
CA THR A 278 6.19 -3.09 39.54
C THR A 278 5.19 -2.08 38.97
N ALA A 279 4.23 -1.63 39.78
CA ALA A 279 3.29 -0.57 39.37
C ALA A 279 4.03 0.73 38.99
N ALA A 280 5.17 1.01 39.62
CA ALA A 280 6.00 2.17 39.29
C ALA A 280 6.71 2.01 37.93
N ASP A 281 7.06 0.78 37.54
CA ASP A 281 7.66 0.48 36.25
C ASP A 281 6.63 0.61 35.11
N LEU A 282 5.36 0.28 35.39
CA LEU A 282 4.26 0.40 34.42
C LEU A 282 3.70 1.82 34.29
N ALA A 283 3.79 2.64 35.34
CA ALA A 283 3.21 3.98 35.40
C ALA A 283 3.57 4.95 34.25
N PRO A 284 4.76 4.87 33.60
CA PRO A 284 5.08 5.73 32.45
C PRO A 284 4.30 5.39 31.18
N TYR A 285 3.72 4.20 31.08
CA TYR A 285 3.09 3.70 29.86
C TYR A 285 1.57 3.91 29.91
N GLU A 286 0.98 4.16 28.74
CA GLU A 286 -0.47 4.29 28.59
C GLU A 286 -1.11 2.94 28.23
N VAL A 287 -0.37 2.12 27.49
CA VAL A 287 -0.78 0.79 27.05
C VAL A 287 0.32 -0.20 27.39
N THR A 288 -0.06 -1.30 28.02
CA THR A 288 0.81 -2.45 28.26
C THR A 288 0.29 -3.63 27.46
N VAL A 289 1.09 -4.13 26.54
CA VAL A 289 0.85 -5.28 25.70
C VAL A 289 1.55 -6.45 26.34
N LEU A 290 0.79 -7.28 27.03
CA LEU A 290 1.31 -8.49 27.66
C LEU A 290 1.29 -9.62 26.65
N TYR A 291 2.48 -10.14 26.36
CA TYR A 291 2.64 -11.41 25.69
C TYR A 291 2.99 -12.50 26.72
N SER A 292 2.02 -13.38 26.97
CA SER A 292 2.11 -14.39 28.02
C SER A 292 2.69 -15.71 27.54
N GLY A 293 3.72 -16.19 28.25
CA GLY A 293 4.05 -17.61 28.35
C GLY A 293 3.41 -18.27 29.58
N PRO A 294 3.86 -19.49 29.98
CA PRO A 294 3.31 -20.27 31.10
C PRO A 294 3.74 -19.75 32.48
N SER A 295 3.60 -18.45 32.70
CA SER A 295 4.23 -17.71 33.79
C SER A 295 3.22 -17.26 34.84
N ALA A 296 3.71 -17.03 36.06
CA ALA A 296 2.90 -16.60 37.20
C ALA A 296 2.57 -15.09 37.19
N LEU A 297 2.85 -14.37 36.10
CA LEU A 297 2.55 -12.94 36.00
C LEU A 297 1.05 -12.65 36.07
N TRP A 298 0.21 -13.60 35.67
CA TRP A 298 -1.25 -13.52 35.77
C TRP A 298 -1.82 -13.55 37.17
N GLN A 299 -1.04 -14.03 38.13
CA GLN A 299 -1.49 -14.18 39.52
C GLN A 299 -1.68 -12.82 40.21
N THR A 300 -1.46 -11.71 39.49
CA THR A 300 -1.43 -10.34 40.00
C THR A 300 -2.38 -9.40 39.25
N ILE A 301 -3.51 -9.89 38.70
CA ILE A 301 -4.62 -9.07 38.19
C ILE A 301 -5.90 -9.33 39.02
N GLY A 302 -6.32 -8.34 39.82
CA GLY A 302 -7.63 -8.29 40.50
C GLY A 302 -7.64 -8.29 42.03
N ASP A 303 -8.43 -7.36 42.60
CA ASP A 303 -8.72 -7.21 44.04
C ASP A 303 -9.62 -8.32 44.63
N ALA A 304 -10.15 -9.22 43.81
CA ALA A 304 -10.89 -10.39 44.28
C ALA A 304 -9.99 -11.43 45.01
N TYR A 305 -8.66 -11.22 45.03
CA TYR A 305 -7.69 -12.20 45.50
C TYR A 305 -6.62 -11.56 46.44
N PRO A 306 -6.91 -11.45 47.75
CA PRO A 306 -6.23 -10.57 48.71
C PRO A 306 -4.80 -10.99 49.15
N GLU A 307 -4.14 -11.95 48.51
CA GLU A 307 -2.88 -12.51 49.00
C GLU A 307 -1.62 -12.16 48.20
N ARG A 308 -1.73 -11.41 47.08
CA ARG A 308 -0.56 -10.95 46.32
C ARG A 308 -0.72 -9.50 45.84
N PRO A 309 0.32 -8.65 45.91
CA PRO A 309 0.26 -7.29 45.39
C PRO A 309 0.01 -7.30 43.88
N VAL A 310 -1.02 -6.57 43.47
CA VAL A 310 -1.65 -6.64 42.15
C VAL A 310 -1.21 -5.44 41.31
N PHE A 311 0.06 -5.44 40.87
CA PHE A 311 0.62 -4.26 40.19
C PHE A 311 -0.08 -3.93 38.85
N LEU A 312 -0.69 -4.92 38.20
CA LEU A 312 -1.48 -4.71 36.99
C LEU A 312 -2.87 -4.13 37.29
N SER A 313 -3.50 -4.44 38.43
CA SER A 313 -4.73 -3.74 38.81
C SER A 313 -4.44 -2.32 39.25
N ASP A 314 -3.38 -2.10 40.03
CA ASP A 314 -2.94 -0.75 40.40
C ASP A 314 -2.68 0.11 39.15
N TYR A 315 -2.07 -0.48 38.12
CA TYR A 315 -1.84 0.17 36.83
C TYR A 315 -3.17 0.50 36.11
N VAL A 316 -4.09 -0.46 36.05
CA VAL A 316 -5.42 -0.27 35.44
C VAL A 316 -6.25 0.77 36.19
N ASP A 317 -6.25 0.72 37.52
CA ASP A 317 -6.96 1.65 38.41
C ASP A 317 -6.38 3.07 38.31
N ALA A 318 -5.08 3.19 38.01
CA ALA A 318 -4.43 4.46 37.69
C ALA A 318 -4.77 4.98 36.27
N GLY A 319 -5.55 4.24 35.48
CA GLY A 319 -5.98 4.61 34.14
C GLY A 319 -5.16 3.98 33.01
N GLY A 320 -4.19 3.13 33.35
CA GLY A 320 -3.45 2.32 32.39
C GLY A 320 -4.35 1.34 31.66
N LYS A 321 -3.91 0.92 30.47
CA LYS A 321 -4.66 -0.02 29.64
C LYS A 321 -3.82 -1.24 29.36
N ILE A 322 -4.44 -2.41 29.43
CA ILE A 322 -3.74 -3.68 29.19
C ILE A 322 -4.35 -4.33 27.96
N TRP A 323 -3.52 -4.65 26.98
CA TRP A 323 -3.84 -5.58 25.91
C TRP A 323 -3.08 -6.88 26.18
N VAL A 324 -3.79 -7.99 26.16
CA VAL A 324 -3.19 -9.27 26.45
C VAL A 324 -3.36 -10.30 25.33
N MET A 325 -2.27 -11.01 25.06
CA MET A 325 -2.11 -12.04 24.04
C MET A 325 -1.21 -13.16 24.61
N GLY A 326 -1.37 -14.40 24.14
CA GLY A 326 -0.47 -15.49 24.54
C GLY A 326 -1.17 -16.83 24.77
N GLN A 327 -0.39 -17.84 25.13
CA GLN A 327 -0.88 -19.19 25.42
C GLN A 327 -1.25 -19.30 26.89
N SER A 328 -2.23 -20.15 27.21
CA SER A 328 -2.54 -20.52 28.60
C SER A 328 -2.90 -19.39 29.57
N ILE A 329 -3.16 -18.17 29.09
CA ILE A 329 -3.60 -17.02 29.90
C ILE A 329 -4.73 -17.42 30.87
N LEU A 330 -5.72 -18.15 30.35
CA LEU A 330 -6.86 -18.62 31.14
C LEU A 330 -6.48 -19.75 32.11
N GLU A 331 -5.48 -20.57 31.78
CA GLU A 331 -4.96 -21.61 32.67
C GLU A 331 -4.13 -21.01 33.81
N ASP A 332 -3.37 -19.95 33.55
CA ASP A 332 -2.51 -19.28 34.53
C ASP A 332 -3.30 -18.48 35.55
N VAL A 333 -4.37 -17.80 35.12
CA VAL A 333 -5.35 -17.17 36.02
C VAL A 333 -5.93 -18.23 36.98
N ALA A 334 -6.25 -19.42 36.48
CA ALA A 334 -6.86 -20.50 37.25
C ALA A 334 -5.90 -21.22 38.22
N GLN A 335 -4.67 -21.53 37.81
CA GLN A 335 -3.72 -22.31 38.63
C GLN A 335 -3.25 -21.59 39.90
N SER A 336 -3.28 -20.26 39.89
CA SER A 336 -2.76 -19.39 40.94
C SER A 336 -3.40 -19.53 42.33
N GLN A 337 -4.58 -20.16 42.40
CA GLN A 337 -5.44 -20.21 43.58
C GLN A 337 -5.71 -21.64 44.08
N GLY A 338 -5.07 -22.66 43.50
CA GLY A 338 -5.40 -24.05 43.82
C GLY A 338 -6.78 -24.49 43.30
N HIS A 339 -7.34 -23.78 42.30
CA HIS A 339 -8.41 -24.35 41.48
C HIS A 339 -7.88 -25.62 40.80
N ALA A 340 -8.75 -26.62 40.65
CA ALA A 340 -8.39 -27.83 39.93
C ALA A 340 -7.90 -27.46 38.52
N ASN A 341 -6.97 -28.23 37.96
CA ASN A 341 -6.64 -28.15 36.56
C ASN A 341 -7.47 -29.20 35.80
N PRO A 342 -8.35 -28.78 34.88
CA PRO A 342 -8.62 -27.41 34.43
C PRO A 342 -9.55 -26.64 35.40
N PRO A 343 -9.56 -25.28 35.39
CA PRO A 343 -10.53 -24.49 36.15
C PRO A 343 -11.94 -25.02 35.99
N ASP A 344 -12.81 -24.79 36.99
CA ASP A 344 -14.23 -25.04 36.79
C ASP A 344 -14.69 -24.16 35.62
N PRO A 345 -15.15 -24.75 34.49
CA PRO A 345 -15.53 -24.01 33.30
C PRO A 345 -16.55 -22.90 33.56
N THR A 346 -17.33 -23.04 34.64
CA THR A 346 -18.36 -22.08 35.03
C THR A 346 -17.83 -20.73 35.52
N GLU A 347 -16.56 -20.61 35.92
CA GLU A 347 -16.09 -19.39 36.58
C GLU A 347 -15.80 -18.25 35.60
N PHE A 348 -15.29 -18.53 34.40
CA PHE A 348 -15.06 -17.50 33.37
C PHE A 348 -16.21 -17.39 32.37
N GLU A 349 -16.78 -18.54 31.97
CA GLU A 349 -17.90 -18.62 31.01
C GLU A 349 -19.13 -17.88 31.49
N VAL A 350 -19.58 -18.14 32.73
CA VAL A 350 -20.79 -17.51 33.26
C VAL A 350 -20.64 -16.00 33.36
N ILE A 351 -19.44 -15.52 33.68
CA ILE A 351 -19.23 -14.11 33.99
C ILE A 351 -18.98 -13.29 32.71
N TYR A 352 -18.16 -13.78 31.78
CA TYR A 352 -17.62 -12.92 30.71
C TYR A 352 -17.81 -13.44 29.27
N LEU A 353 -18.16 -14.73 29.08
CA LEU A 353 -18.38 -15.32 27.75
C LEU A 353 -19.62 -16.20 27.71
N HIS A 354 -20.68 -15.69 27.09
CA HIS A 354 -21.98 -16.33 27.00
C HIS A 354 -22.10 -17.12 25.69
N LEU A 355 -22.56 -18.37 25.75
CA LEU A 355 -22.82 -19.18 24.54
C LEU A 355 -24.31 -19.17 24.21
N ALA A 356 -24.65 -18.77 22.98
CA ALA A 356 -26.01 -18.90 22.46
C ALA A 356 -26.16 -20.25 21.71
N PRO A 357 -27.17 -21.06 22.07
CA PRO A 357 -27.37 -22.37 21.44
C PRO A 357 -27.84 -22.23 19.98
N ALA A 358 -27.40 -23.16 19.14
CA ALA A 358 -27.74 -23.16 17.71
C ALA A 358 -29.17 -23.57 17.35
N THR A 359 -30.01 -23.76 18.37
CA THR A 359 -31.38 -24.26 18.24
C THR A 359 -32.38 -23.15 17.84
N GLY A 360 -31.89 -21.94 17.55
CA GLY A 360 -32.72 -20.74 17.35
C GLY A 360 -33.31 -20.17 18.64
N ASP A 361 -32.88 -20.68 19.80
CA ASP A 361 -33.15 -20.09 21.09
C ASP A 361 -32.09 -19.02 21.38
N SER A 362 -32.46 -17.74 21.25
CA SER A 362 -31.58 -16.61 21.56
C SER A 362 -31.27 -16.47 23.06
N ALA A 363 -31.82 -17.34 23.91
CA ALA A 363 -31.51 -17.33 25.33
C ALA A 363 -30.09 -17.86 25.55
N THR A 364 -29.24 -17.02 26.13
CA THR A 364 -27.93 -17.41 26.63
C THR A 364 -28.06 -18.61 27.56
N ASP A 365 -27.33 -19.69 27.26
CA ASP A 365 -27.26 -20.86 28.13
C ASP A 365 -26.01 -20.78 29.03
N VAL A 366 -26.16 -20.12 30.18
CA VAL A 366 -25.11 -19.98 31.20
C VAL A 366 -24.74 -21.31 31.88
N THR A 367 -25.39 -22.42 31.52
CA THR A 367 -25.12 -23.75 32.09
C THR A 367 -24.27 -24.63 31.19
N ARG A 368 -23.99 -24.19 29.95
CA ARG A 368 -22.97 -24.82 29.12
C ARG A 368 -21.60 -24.63 29.78
N GLN A 369 -20.72 -25.60 29.52
CA GLN A 369 -19.40 -25.71 30.14
C GLN A 369 -18.35 -26.01 29.07
N TRP A 370 -17.16 -25.42 29.17
CA TRP A 370 -15.97 -25.82 28.42
C TRP A 370 -15.46 -27.18 28.93
N SER A 371 -15.27 -28.18 28.07
CA SER A 371 -14.68 -29.48 28.47
C SER A 371 -13.22 -29.61 28.04
N ARG A 372 -12.38 -30.33 28.82
CA ARG A 372 -10.97 -30.59 28.46
C ARG A 372 -10.86 -31.70 27.41
N ALA A 373 -9.90 -31.56 26.49
CA ALA A 373 -9.57 -32.59 25.52
C ALA A 373 -9.37 -33.97 26.16
N GLY A 374 -10.12 -34.98 25.69
CA GLY A 374 -9.91 -36.40 26.03
C GLY A 374 -10.96 -37.05 26.95
N ALA A 375 -11.90 -36.31 27.53
CA ALA A 375 -13.08 -36.88 28.17
C ALA A 375 -14.17 -37.12 27.11
N PHE A 376 -14.31 -38.37 26.64
CA PHE A 376 -15.35 -38.74 25.69
C PHE A 376 -16.74 -38.68 26.35
N SER A 377 -17.45 -37.56 26.21
CA SER A 377 -18.91 -37.53 26.30
C SER A 377 -19.48 -36.36 25.50
N GLY A 378 -19.99 -36.64 24.30
CA GLY A 378 -21.19 -36.06 23.66
C GLY A 378 -21.39 -34.55 23.47
N ASP A 379 -20.76 -33.67 24.24
CA ASP A 379 -21.02 -32.23 24.27
C ASP A 379 -19.75 -31.46 23.84
N LEU A 380 -19.98 -30.27 23.27
CA LEU A 380 -19.01 -29.23 22.88
C LEU A 380 -17.54 -29.52 23.26
N GLN A 381 -16.73 -29.85 22.23
CA GLN A 381 -15.32 -30.13 22.40
C GLN A 381 -14.49 -28.84 22.24
N PHE A 382 -13.83 -28.42 23.30
CA PHE A 382 -12.69 -27.52 23.21
C PHE A 382 -11.43 -28.37 23.36
N SER A 383 -10.51 -28.28 22.40
CA SER A 383 -9.23 -28.99 22.50
C SER A 383 -8.10 -28.00 22.76
N PHE A 384 -7.50 -28.08 23.95
CA PHE A 384 -6.09 -27.73 24.13
C PHE A 384 -5.32 -28.87 23.47
N ALA A 385 -4.74 -28.62 22.30
CA ALA A 385 -3.89 -29.64 21.70
C ALA A 385 -2.67 -29.87 22.60
N ASP A 386 -2.30 -31.14 22.70
CA ASP A 386 -1.36 -31.73 23.65
C ASP A 386 0.02 -31.03 23.70
N ASN A 387 0.76 -31.25 24.79
CA ASN A 387 2.09 -30.69 25.11
C ASN A 387 3.24 -31.15 24.17
N VAL A 388 2.98 -31.42 22.89
CA VAL A 388 4.01 -31.84 21.94
C VAL A 388 4.62 -30.60 21.27
N LEU A 389 5.60 -30.01 21.94
CA LEU A 389 6.56 -29.08 21.33
C LEU A 389 7.09 -29.68 20.01
N GLY A 390 6.78 -29.03 18.87
CA GLY A 390 7.45 -29.29 17.59
C GLY A 390 6.58 -29.73 16.40
N ASP A 391 5.25 -29.80 16.50
CA ASP A 391 4.36 -30.11 15.36
C ASP A 391 3.38 -28.96 15.02
N PRO A 392 3.60 -28.20 13.93
CA PRO A 392 2.73 -27.11 13.45
C PRO A 392 1.25 -27.47 13.30
N GLU A 393 0.92 -28.75 13.09
CA GLU A 393 -0.47 -29.18 12.90
C GLU A 393 -1.23 -29.39 14.23
N ASN A 394 -0.53 -29.52 15.36
CA ASN A 394 -1.08 -29.97 16.65
C ASN A 394 -0.79 -29.02 17.83
N PHE A 395 -0.58 -27.72 17.58
CA PHE A 395 -0.31 -26.72 18.64
C PHE A 395 -1.50 -26.45 19.59
N PRO A 396 -1.26 -26.15 20.88
CA PRO A 396 -2.29 -25.73 21.83
C PRO A 396 -2.93 -24.44 21.34
N ARG A 397 -4.13 -24.60 20.78
CA ARG A 397 -5.03 -23.53 20.42
C ARG A 397 -6.06 -23.44 21.53
N ILE A 398 -6.53 -22.25 21.85
CA ILE A 398 -7.94 -22.12 22.21
C ILE A 398 -8.70 -22.24 20.89
N THR A 399 -8.82 -23.45 20.35
CA THR A 399 -9.77 -23.68 19.26
C THR A 399 -11.10 -23.99 19.90
N ILE A 400 -12.08 -23.12 19.68
CA ILE A 400 -13.47 -23.50 19.85
C ILE A 400 -13.82 -24.43 18.68
N GLN A 401 -13.57 -25.73 18.84
CA GLN A 401 -14.10 -26.74 17.92
C GLN A 401 -15.54 -27.07 18.33
N ALA A 402 -16.41 -26.06 18.28
CA ALA A 402 -17.83 -26.33 18.23
C ALA A 402 -18.11 -27.10 16.94
N GLN A 403 -18.76 -28.27 17.02
CA GLN A 403 -19.26 -28.90 15.81
C GLN A 403 -20.27 -27.94 15.17
N VAL A 404 -20.26 -27.89 13.83
CA VAL A 404 -21.24 -27.13 13.06
C VAL A 404 -22.65 -27.51 13.53
N GLY A 405 -23.32 -26.60 14.23
CA GLY A 405 -24.68 -26.79 14.75
C GLY A 405 -24.85 -26.88 16.27
N ASP A 406 -23.81 -26.70 17.09
CA ASP A 406 -23.94 -26.70 18.56
C ASP A 406 -23.99 -25.28 19.17
N VAL A 407 -23.21 -24.34 18.64
CA VAL A 407 -23.15 -22.93 19.06
C VAL A 407 -23.31 -22.07 17.81
N ASP A 408 -24.32 -21.19 17.79
CA ASP A 408 -24.56 -20.28 16.67
C ASP A 408 -23.82 -18.94 16.86
N GLU A 409 -23.67 -18.51 18.11
CA GLU A 409 -23.15 -17.19 18.45
C GLU A 409 -22.41 -17.20 19.80
N ILE A 410 -21.30 -16.47 19.85
CA ILE A 410 -20.63 -16.08 21.09
C ILE A 410 -21.16 -14.70 21.47
N VAL A 411 -21.69 -14.56 22.67
CA VAL A 411 -22.20 -13.30 23.21
C VAL A 411 -21.28 -12.85 24.34
N ALA A 412 -21.12 -11.53 24.48
CA ALA A 412 -20.35 -10.99 25.60
C ALA A 412 -21.13 -11.17 26.91
N GLY A 413 -20.44 -11.62 27.96
CA GLY A 413 -21.01 -11.73 29.30
C GLY A 413 -21.14 -10.38 30.02
N ASP A 414 -21.55 -10.41 31.29
CA ASP A 414 -21.78 -9.21 32.08
C ASP A 414 -20.49 -8.39 32.26
N GLY A 415 -20.49 -7.16 31.76
CA GLY A 415 -19.33 -6.26 31.84
C GLY A 415 -18.22 -6.58 30.84
N ALA A 416 -18.46 -7.46 29.87
CA ALA A 416 -17.59 -7.69 28.72
C ALA A 416 -18.25 -7.18 27.44
N GLU A 417 -17.44 -6.92 26.42
CA GLU A 417 -17.91 -6.70 25.06
C GLU A 417 -16.97 -7.35 24.05
N ILE A 418 -17.53 -8.03 23.06
CA ILE A 418 -16.74 -8.64 21.99
C ILE A 418 -16.40 -7.56 20.96
N ILE A 419 -15.11 -7.28 20.77
CA ILE A 419 -14.62 -6.29 19.79
C ILE A 419 -14.06 -6.94 18.51
N TYR A 420 -13.87 -8.27 18.53
CA TYR A 420 -13.46 -9.02 17.36
C TYR A 420 -13.99 -10.45 17.43
N THR A 421 -14.53 -10.93 16.30
CA THR A 421 -14.82 -12.34 16.04
C THR A 421 -14.17 -12.76 14.73
N GLY A 422 -13.18 -13.64 14.82
CA GLY A 422 -12.54 -14.26 13.67
C GLY A 422 -13.29 -15.51 13.23
N LYS A 423 -13.51 -15.65 11.93
CA LYS A 423 -13.96 -16.93 11.35
C LYS A 423 -12.76 -17.87 11.26
N GLY A 424 -12.90 -19.09 11.76
CA GLY A 424 -11.90 -20.12 11.57
C GLY A 424 -11.67 -20.42 10.08
N GLY A 425 -10.51 -21.02 9.77
CA GLY A 425 -10.10 -21.36 8.39
C GLY A 425 -11.01 -22.35 7.62
N LEU A 426 -12.05 -22.88 8.26
CA LEU A 426 -13.09 -23.71 7.64
C LEU A 426 -14.37 -22.92 7.29
N GLY A 427 -14.41 -21.62 7.55
CA GLY A 427 -15.60 -20.77 7.37
C GLY A 427 -16.53 -20.75 8.58
N ASP A 428 -16.22 -21.49 9.64
CA ASP A 428 -16.99 -21.54 10.87
C ASP A 428 -16.75 -20.27 11.72
N PRO A 429 -17.81 -19.65 12.28
CA PRO A 429 -17.75 -18.30 12.85
C PRO A 429 -17.05 -18.16 14.22
N ILE A 430 -16.46 -19.23 14.76
CA ILE A 430 -16.17 -19.34 16.19
C ILE A 430 -14.77 -19.94 16.36
N GLY A 431 -13.76 -19.09 16.55
CA GLY A 431 -12.39 -19.57 16.83
C GLY A 431 -11.53 -18.53 17.55
N ASP A 432 -11.59 -17.28 17.07
CA ASP A 432 -10.75 -16.20 17.58
C ASP A 432 -11.64 -15.08 18.12
N VAL A 433 -11.55 -14.76 19.42
CA VAL A 433 -12.33 -13.69 20.05
C VAL A 433 -11.41 -12.69 20.73
N ALA A 434 -11.72 -11.40 20.56
CA ALA A 434 -11.17 -10.37 21.44
C ALA A 434 -12.28 -9.78 22.31
N LEU A 435 -12.06 -9.77 23.62
CA LEU A 435 -12.99 -9.24 24.62
C LEU A 435 -12.44 -7.95 25.21
N ARG A 436 -13.31 -6.96 25.38
CA ARG A 436 -13.04 -5.74 26.14
C ARG A 436 -13.83 -5.72 27.44
N PHE A 437 -13.25 -5.13 28.47
CA PHE A 437 -13.89 -4.88 29.75
C PHE A 437 -13.98 -3.38 29.98
N PRO A 438 -15.17 -2.75 29.79
CA PRO A 438 -15.36 -1.34 30.08
C PRO A 438 -15.48 -1.15 31.58
N ALA A 439 -14.54 -0.42 32.18
CA ALA A 439 -14.60 -0.09 33.60
C ALA A 439 -15.62 1.01 33.85
N GLY A 440 -16.86 0.66 34.21
CA GLY A 440 -17.88 1.55 34.78
C GLY A 440 -18.11 2.92 34.09
N GLY A 441 -17.68 3.07 32.84
CA GLY A 441 -17.46 4.33 32.12
C GLY A 441 -17.05 4.06 30.66
N THR A 442 -16.82 5.11 29.87
CA THR A 442 -16.60 4.99 28.41
C THR A 442 -15.19 4.52 27.99
N ASN A 443 -14.28 4.29 28.93
CA ASN A 443 -12.89 3.94 28.63
C ASN A 443 -12.64 2.44 28.83
N THR A 444 -12.21 1.76 27.77
CA THR A 444 -11.73 0.38 27.83
C THR A 444 -10.38 0.31 28.54
N GLN A 445 -10.29 -0.55 29.55
CA GLN A 445 -9.08 -0.72 30.35
C GLN A 445 -8.38 -2.05 30.10
N VAL A 446 -9.10 -3.11 29.73
CA VAL A 446 -8.49 -4.41 29.43
C VAL A 446 -9.07 -5.01 28.15
N VAL A 447 -8.19 -5.45 27.26
CA VAL A 447 -8.52 -6.22 26.06
C VAL A 447 -7.83 -7.59 26.14
N PHE A 448 -8.60 -8.66 26.05
CA PHE A 448 -8.09 -10.04 26.00
C PHE A 448 -8.24 -10.59 24.59
N GLN A 449 -7.18 -11.18 24.03
CA GLN A 449 -7.26 -11.99 22.83
C GLN A 449 -7.03 -13.45 23.19
N THR A 450 -7.94 -14.32 22.74
CA THR A 450 -7.87 -15.77 23.03
C THR A 450 -6.89 -16.51 22.13
N PHE A 451 -6.14 -15.83 21.27
CA PHE A 451 -5.28 -16.44 20.28
C PHE A 451 -3.89 -15.76 20.25
N PRO A 452 -2.81 -16.55 20.18
CA PRO A 452 -1.47 -16.01 19.99
C PRO A 452 -1.34 -15.45 18.56
N LEU A 453 -1.08 -14.15 18.43
CA LEU A 453 -0.96 -13.49 17.14
C LEU A 453 0.28 -13.95 16.36
N PHE A 454 1.41 -14.14 17.05
CA PHE A 454 2.68 -14.55 16.46
C PHE A 454 2.59 -15.97 15.89
N GLU A 455 2.13 -16.93 16.69
CA GLU A 455 2.06 -18.35 16.31
C GLU A 455 1.02 -18.60 15.20
N ASN A 456 -0.06 -17.80 15.16
CA ASN A 456 -1.03 -17.87 14.07
C ASN A 456 -0.49 -17.34 12.73
N ARG A 457 0.54 -16.48 12.73
CA ARG A 457 1.19 -15.98 11.50
C ARG A 457 1.68 -17.13 10.63
N ASN A 458 2.32 -18.11 11.25
CA ASN A 458 2.96 -19.24 10.57
C ASN A 458 1.97 -20.33 10.12
N ALA A 459 0.82 -20.45 10.80
CA ALA A 459 -0.17 -21.47 10.51
C ALA A 459 -1.32 -20.99 9.59
N LYS A 460 -1.80 -19.74 9.72
CA LYS A 460 -3.11 -19.32 9.14
C LYS A 460 -3.29 -17.83 8.79
N ALA A 461 -2.40 -16.92 9.17
CA ALA A 461 -2.65 -15.47 9.05
C ALA A 461 -2.52 -14.86 7.63
N SER A 462 -2.79 -15.60 6.56
CA SER A 462 -3.03 -14.96 5.25
C SER A 462 -4.38 -14.23 5.17
N LEU A 463 -5.27 -14.43 6.16
CA LEU A 463 -6.62 -13.84 6.21
C LEU A 463 -6.82 -12.76 7.28
N VAL A 464 -5.97 -12.70 8.32
CA VAL A 464 -6.04 -11.68 9.37
C VAL A 464 -4.86 -10.73 9.17
N ASP A 465 -5.14 -9.51 8.72
CA ASP A 465 -4.15 -8.44 8.74
C ASP A 465 -3.91 -8.01 10.19
N SER A 466 -2.97 -8.69 10.85
CA SER A 466 -2.61 -8.47 12.26
C SER A 466 -2.23 -7.01 12.54
N ARG A 467 -1.71 -6.30 11.53
CA ARG A 467 -1.41 -4.87 11.62
C ARG A 467 -2.70 -4.04 11.71
N THR A 468 -3.68 -4.34 10.86
CA THR A 468 -4.99 -3.67 10.93
C THR A 468 -5.69 -3.95 12.25
N LEU A 469 -5.64 -5.20 12.75
CA LEU A 469 -6.22 -5.54 14.05
C LEU A 469 -5.56 -4.79 15.20
N ALA A 470 -4.23 -4.73 15.23
CA ALA A 470 -3.50 -3.97 16.24
C ALA A 470 -3.82 -2.47 16.14
N GLN A 471 -3.88 -1.90 14.94
CA GLN A 471 -4.26 -0.49 14.76
C GLN A 471 -5.67 -0.20 15.29
N GLU A 472 -6.62 -1.10 15.03
CA GLU A 472 -7.99 -0.94 15.53
C GLU A 472 -8.02 -1.02 17.06
N ILE A 473 -7.33 -1.98 17.66
CA ILE A 473 -7.23 -2.13 19.12
C ILE A 473 -6.56 -0.91 19.75
N MET A 474 -5.43 -0.46 19.20
CA MET A 474 -4.73 0.72 19.68
C MET A 474 -5.61 1.97 19.57
N ARG A 475 -6.39 2.12 18.49
CA ARG A 475 -7.36 3.20 18.33
C ARG A 475 -8.47 3.14 19.39
N GLU A 476 -9.03 1.96 19.65
CA GLU A 476 -10.02 1.76 20.72
C GLU A 476 -9.41 2.03 22.12
N MET A 477 -8.10 1.76 22.28
CA MET A 477 -7.31 2.13 23.45
C MET A 477 -6.82 3.58 23.42
N GLY A 478 -7.28 4.41 22.48
CA GLY A 478 -7.03 5.85 22.42
C GLY A 478 -5.60 6.26 22.01
N GLN A 479 -4.89 5.42 21.25
CA GLN A 479 -3.55 5.70 20.67
C GLN A 479 -3.58 5.98 19.16
#